data_AF-A0A6G2D5T6-F1
#
_entry.id   AF-A0A6G2D5T6-F1
#
_cell.length_a   1.000
_cell.length_b   1.000
_cell.length_c   1.000
_cell.angle_alpha   90.00
_cell.angle_beta   90.00
_cell.angle_gamma   90.00
#
_symmetry.space_group_name_H-M   'P 1'
#
loop_
_entity.id
_entity.type
_entity.pdbx_description
1 polymer ?
#
loop_
_entity_poly.entity_id
_entity_poly.type
_entity_poly.pdbx_seq_one_letter_code
_entity_poly.pdbx_strand_id
1 'polypeptide(L)'
;VKDYSSIISVLSNDLRLIEENYFRQIFEIISSILLFIVSLCFMLYLNFLVSIIFIVLSALPIIVPVFMKKMLSNSANEYSNSNAEYTHIIKEIFNGFKTLKSYSVTKEIISLSDKKLDKLE
;
A
#
# COMPACT_ATOMS: atom_id res chain seq x y z
N VAL A 1 26.42 -3.92 26.21
CA VAL A 1 25.99 -5.34 26.24
C VAL A 1 24.48 -5.32 26.02
N LYS A 2 23.93 -5.91 24.95
CA LYS A 2 22.47 -5.96 24.79
C LYS A 2 21.90 -6.82 25.91
N ASP A 3 21.03 -6.26 26.74
CA ASP A 3 20.41 -6.97 27.85
C ASP A 3 19.60 -8.17 27.35
N TYR A 4 19.74 -9.33 27.99
CA TYR A 4 19.05 -10.57 27.63
C TYR A 4 17.52 -10.39 27.50
N SER A 5 16.93 -9.50 28.32
CA SER A 5 15.51 -9.15 28.25
C SER A 5 15.12 -8.46 26.93
N SER A 6 16.01 -7.67 26.32
CA SER A 6 15.76 -7.04 25.02
C SER A 6 15.73 -8.08 23.89
N ILE A 7 16.61 -9.08 23.93
CA ILE A 7 16.65 -10.16 22.94
C ILE A 7 15.39 -11.01 23.01
N ILE A 8 14.95 -11.38 24.23
CA ILE A 8 13.71 -12.15 24.44
C ILE A 8 12.49 -11.33 24.00
N SER A 9 12.46 -10.04 24.28
CA SER A 9 11.35 -9.17 23.86
C SER A 9 11.25 -9.05 22.34
N VAL A 10 12.37 -8.92 21.63
CA VAL A 10 12.37 -8.89 20.16
C VAL A 10 11.91 -10.23 19.59
N LEU A 11 12.47 -11.34 20.10
CA LEU A 11 12.09 -12.69 19.67
C LEU A 11 10.60 -12.98 19.91
N SER A 12 10.06 -12.63 21.08
CA SER A 12 8.65 -12.83 21.40
C SER A 12 7.74 -11.98 20.51
N ASN A 13 8.16 -10.76 20.18
CA ASN A 13 7.40 -9.89 19.29
C ASN A 13 7.38 -10.45 17.86
N ASP A 14 8.54 -10.92 17.38
CA ASP A 14 8.67 -11.53 16.05
C ASP A 14 7.87 -12.84 15.93
N LEU A 15 7.90 -13.69 16.96
CA LEU A 15 7.09 -14.91 17.02
C LEU A 15 5.59 -14.59 17.00
N ARG A 16 5.16 -13.56 17.74
CA ARG A 16 3.77 -13.10 17.73
C ARG A 16 3.37 -12.58 16.36
N LEU A 17 4.25 -11.84 15.69
CA LEU A 17 4.02 -11.38 14.31
C LEU A 17 3.87 -12.56 13.34
N ILE A 18 4.63 -13.64 13.50
CA ILE A 18 4.49 -14.84 12.67
C ILE A 18 3.17 -15.55 12.96
N GLU A 19 2.81 -15.70 14.24
CA GLU A 19 1.54 -16.31 14.65
C GLU A 19 0.33 -15.56 14.08
N GLU A 20 0.29 -14.24 14.26
CA GLU A 20 -0.84 -13.42 13.85
C GLU A 20 -0.91 -13.24 12.33
N ASN A 21 0.21 -12.96 11.66
CA ASN A 21 0.18 -12.64 10.23
C ASN A 21 0.23 -13.86 9.32
N TYR A 22 0.71 -15.00 9.80
CA TYR A 22 0.84 -16.21 8.98
C TYR A 22 -0.08 -17.32 9.45
N PHE A 23 0.12 -17.85 10.66
CA PHE A 23 -0.62 -19.04 11.09
C PHE A 23 -2.12 -18.77 11.18
N ARG A 24 -2.52 -17.69 11.86
CA ARG A 24 -3.93 -17.30 11.94
C ARG A 24 -4.52 -17.04 10.56
N GLN A 25 -3.79 -16.35 9.68
CA GLN A 25 -4.32 -15.99 8.36
C GLN A 25 -4.47 -17.20 7.45
N ILE A 26 -3.57 -18.20 7.55
CA ILE A 26 -3.71 -19.46 6.84
C ILE A 26 -4.98 -20.19 7.28
N PHE A 27 -5.25 -20.28 8.59
CA PHE A 27 -6.47 -20.92 9.10
C PHE A 27 -7.75 -20.16 8.69
N GLU A 28 -7.72 -18.83 8.70
CA GLU A 28 -8.84 -17.99 8.24
C GLU A 28 -9.12 -18.19 6.75
N ILE A 29 -8.08 -18.25 5.92
CA ILE A 29 -8.22 -18.51 4.48
C ILE A 29 -8.83 -19.89 4.24
N ILE A 30 -8.35 -20.92 4.93
CA ILE A 30 -8.89 -22.28 4.80
C ILE A 30 -10.37 -22.30 5.22
N SER A 31 -10.70 -21.69 6.35
CA SER A 31 -12.07 -21.60 6.85
C SER A 31 -12.98 -20.87 5.88
N SER A 32 -12.51 -19.76 5.31
CA SER A 32 -13.25 -18.97 4.32
C SER A 32 -13.51 -19.75 3.03
N ILE A 33 -12.52 -20.51 2.54
CA ILE A 33 -12.68 -21.37 1.36
C ILE A 33 -13.70 -22.47 1.62
N LEU A 34 -13.63 -23.14 2.77
CA LEU A 34 -14.60 -24.16 3.15
C LEU A 34 -16.01 -23.59 3.24
N LEU A 35 -16.17 -22.44 3.90
CA LEU A 35 -17.46 -21.76 4.05
C LEU A 35 -18.02 -21.32 2.70
N PHE A 36 -17.18 -20.83 1.80
CA PHE A 36 -17.56 -20.50 0.43
C PHE A 36 -18.07 -21.73 -0.33
N ILE A 37 -17.35 -22.87 -0.29
CA ILE A 37 -17.78 -24.10 -0.97
C ILE A 37 -19.10 -24.62 -0.40
N VAL A 38 -19.23 -24.69 0.93
CA VAL A 38 -20.45 -25.19 1.59
C VAL A 38 -21.64 -24.30 1.27
N SER A 39 -21.48 -22.97 1.38
CA SER A 39 -22.55 -22.02 1.07
C SER A 39 -22.95 -22.04 -0.40
N LEU A 40 -21.99 -22.14 -1.32
CA LEU A 40 -22.26 -22.23 -2.75
C LEU A 40 -23.05 -23.51 -3.09
N CYS A 41 -22.63 -24.66 -2.58
CA CYS A 41 -23.35 -25.93 -2.74
C CYS A 41 -24.77 -25.86 -2.16
N PHE A 42 -24.91 -25.27 -0.97
CA PHE A 42 -26.21 -25.12 -0.31
C PHE A 42 -27.17 -24.21 -1.09
N MET A 43 -26.68 -23.08 -1.60
CA MET A 43 -27.49 -22.17 -2.42
C MET A 43 -27.94 -22.84 -3.73
N LEU A 44 -27.04 -23.53 -4.43
CA LEU A 44 -27.35 -24.23 -5.67
C LEU A 44 -28.39 -25.34 -5.46
N TYR A 45 -28.34 -26.03 -4.31
CA TYR A 45 -29.33 -27.03 -3.93
C TYR A 45 -30.72 -26.44 -3.68
N LEU A 46 -30.80 -25.29 -2.98
CA LEU A 46 -32.09 -24.66 -2.67
C LEU A 46 -32.78 -24.11 -3.91
N ASN A 47 -32.09 -23.26 -4.68
CA ASN A 47 -32.63 -22.68 -5.90
C ASN A 47 -31.52 -22.19 -6.84
N PHE A 48 -31.42 -22.85 -7.98
CA PHE A 48 -30.40 -22.55 -8.99
C PHE A 48 -30.54 -21.13 -9.56
N LEU A 49 -31.76 -20.65 -9.78
CA LEU A 49 -32.01 -19.33 -10.38
C LEU A 49 -31.62 -18.19 -9.43
N VAL A 50 -31.98 -18.31 -8.15
CA VAL A 50 -31.59 -17.34 -7.11
C VAL A 50 -30.07 -17.30 -6.93
N SER A 51 -29.40 -18.46 -7.01
CA SER A 51 -27.95 -18.57 -6.91
C SER A 51 -27.22 -17.80 -8.01
N ILE A 52 -27.66 -17.92 -9.27
CA ILE A 52 -27.06 -17.18 -10.39
C ILE A 52 -27.18 -15.68 -10.19
N ILE A 53 -28.36 -15.19 -9.78
CA ILE A 53 -28.57 -13.76 -9.51
C ILE A 53 -27.59 -13.27 -8.44
N PHE A 54 -27.41 -14.05 -7.36
CA PHE A 54 -26.51 -13.71 -6.27
C PHE A 54 -25.05 -13.65 -6.73
N ILE A 55 -24.61 -14.61 -7.55
CA ILE A 55 -23.26 -14.63 -8.13
C ILE A 55 -23.02 -13.37 -8.97
N VAL A 56 -23.96 -13.01 -9.84
CA VAL A 56 -23.85 -11.82 -10.70
C VAL A 56 -23.77 -10.54 -9.85
N LEU A 57 -24.62 -10.40 -8.84
CA LEU A 57 -24.57 -9.24 -7.94
C LEU A 57 -23.28 -9.19 -7.12
N SER A 58 -22.75 -10.33 -6.70
CA SER A 58 -21.49 -10.40 -5.93
C SER A 58 -20.25 -10.00 -6.74
N ALA A 59 -20.30 -10.14 -8.06
CA ALA A 59 -19.21 -9.73 -8.95
C ALA A 59 -19.19 -8.22 -9.24
N LEU A 60 -20.32 -7.53 -9.04
CA LEU A 60 -20.48 -6.11 -9.36
C LEU A 60 -19.50 -5.20 -8.59
N PRO A 61 -19.28 -5.38 -7.26
CA PRO A 61 -18.30 -4.61 -6.49
C PRO A 61 -16.85 -4.82 -6.95
N ILE A 62 -16.54 -5.94 -7.63
CA ILE A 62 -15.19 -6.26 -8.10
C ILE A 62 -14.85 -5.48 -9.39
N ILE A 63 -15.86 -5.17 -10.21
CA ILE A 63 -15.67 -4.48 -11.49
C ILE A 63 -15.10 -3.06 -11.28
N VAL A 64 -15.59 -2.34 -10.27
CA VAL A 64 -15.17 -0.97 -9.94
C VAL A 64 -13.66 -0.86 -9.66
N PRO A 65 -13.08 -1.57 -8.68
CA PRO A 65 -11.65 -1.49 -8.40
C PRO A 65 -10.80 -2.04 -9.54
N VAL A 66 -11.27 -3.03 -10.30
CA VAL A 66 -10.52 -3.56 -11.46
C VAL A 66 -10.36 -2.50 -12.55
N PHE A 67 -11.42 -1.75 -12.86
CA PHE A 67 -11.35 -0.67 -13.85
C PHE A 67 -10.51 0.50 -13.35
N MET A 68 -10.62 0.84 -12.06
CA MET A 68 -9.86 1.92 -11.44
C MET A 68 -8.40 1.54 -11.17
N LYS A 69 -8.02 0.26 -11.16
CA LYS A 69 -6.64 -0.20 -10.88
C LYS A 69 -5.61 0.47 -11.77
N LYS A 70 -5.88 0.58 -13.08
CA LYS A 70 -4.96 1.21 -14.04
C LYS A 70 -4.82 2.71 -13.79
N MET A 71 -5.93 3.39 -13.50
CA MET A 71 -5.95 4.82 -13.18
C MET A 71 -5.17 5.08 -11.88
N LEU A 72 -5.48 4.33 -10.82
CA LEU A 72 -4.82 4.43 -9.53
C LEU A 72 -3.32 4.13 -9.62
N SER A 73 -2.92 3.09 -10.38
CA SER A 73 -1.51 2.78 -10.58
C SER A 73 -0.77 3.87 -11.34
N ASN A 74 -1.40 4.48 -12.35
CA ASN A 74 -0.78 5.56 -13.10
C ASN A 74 -0.61 6.81 -12.22
N SER A 75 -1.65 7.23 -11.51
CA SER A 75 -1.57 8.36 -10.58
C SER A 75 -0.56 8.11 -9.45
N ALA A 76 -0.50 6.88 -8.90
CA ALA A 76 0.50 6.52 -7.90
C ALA A 76 1.94 6.58 -8.45
N ASN A 77 2.15 6.15 -9.70
CA ASN A 77 3.46 6.25 -10.36
C ASN A 77 3.85 7.70 -10.64
N GLU A 78 2.92 8.53 -11.13
CA GLU A 78 3.15 9.96 -11.36
C GLU A 78 3.49 10.70 -10.06
N TYR A 79 2.74 10.43 -8.99
CA TYR A 79 3.02 10.95 -7.66
C TYR A 79 4.38 10.49 -7.14
N SER A 80 4.70 9.19 -7.26
CA SER A 80 5.98 8.63 -6.85
C SER A 80 7.16 9.26 -7.58
N ASN A 81 7.05 9.43 -8.91
CA ASN A 81 8.08 10.09 -9.72
C ASN A 81 8.26 11.57 -9.34
N SER A 82 7.16 12.30 -9.19
CA SER A 82 7.20 13.71 -8.77
C SER A 82 7.82 13.87 -7.38
N ASN A 83 7.50 12.94 -6.47
CA ASN A 83 8.04 12.95 -5.10
C ASN A 83 9.55 12.62 -5.09
N ALA A 84 9.99 11.71 -5.96
CA ALA A 84 11.40 11.42 -6.14
C ALA A 84 12.16 12.65 -6.67
N GLU A 85 11.60 13.36 -7.64
CA GLU A 85 12.18 14.60 -8.16
C GLU A 85 12.26 15.71 -7.12
N TYR A 86 11.20 15.91 -6.33
CA TYR A 86 11.19 16.89 -5.24
C TYR A 86 12.24 16.56 -4.18
N THR A 87 12.28 15.29 -3.74
CA THR A 87 13.27 14.81 -2.77
C THR A 87 14.70 14.97 -3.30
N HIS A 88 14.91 14.81 -4.61
CA HIS A 88 16.21 15.05 -5.24
C HIS A 88 16.66 16.50 -5.07
N ILE A 89 15.77 17.46 -5.36
CA ILE A 89 16.07 18.89 -5.18
C ILE A 89 16.43 19.19 -3.72
N ILE A 90 15.65 18.67 -2.77
CA ILE A 90 15.95 18.86 -1.34
C ILE A 90 17.35 18.32 -1.02
N LYS A 91 17.73 17.13 -1.52
CA LYS A 91 19.08 16.58 -1.34
C LYS A 91 20.16 17.46 -1.97
N GLU A 92 19.95 17.99 -3.17
CA GLU A 92 20.89 18.92 -3.82
C GLU A 92 21.08 20.21 -3.01
N ILE A 93 20.01 20.73 -2.41
CA ILE A 93 20.07 21.89 -1.51
C ILE A 93 20.95 21.60 -0.30
N PHE A 94 20.73 20.47 0.39
CA PHE A 94 21.50 20.11 1.58
C PHE A 94 22.96 19.79 1.26
N ASN A 95 23.23 19.06 0.18
CA ASN A 95 24.58 18.70 -0.24
C ASN A 95 25.37 19.92 -0.78
N GLY A 96 24.69 20.81 -1.50
CA GLY A 96 25.27 21.98 -2.15
C GLY A 96 25.19 23.28 -1.33
N PHE A 97 24.68 23.25 -0.10
CA PHE A 97 24.28 24.46 0.64
C PHE A 97 25.35 25.55 0.70
N LYS A 98 26.61 25.18 1.00
CA LYS A 98 27.74 26.13 1.04
C LYS A 98 28.02 26.75 -0.34
N THR A 99 27.97 25.93 -1.39
CA THR A 99 28.16 26.38 -2.77
C THR A 99 27.02 27.29 -3.20
N LEU A 100 25.77 26.87 -3.04
CA LEU A 100 24.57 27.65 -3.38
C LEU A 100 24.55 29.01 -2.66
N LYS A 101 25.00 29.06 -1.40
CA LYS A 101 25.15 30.29 -0.62
C LYS A 101 26.27 31.18 -1.17
N SER A 102 27.42 30.61 -1.54
CA SER A 102 28.54 31.35 -2.13
C SER A 102 28.19 31.97 -3.49
N TYR A 103 27.34 31.30 -4.28
CA TYR A 103 26.87 31.79 -5.57
C TYR A 103 25.63 32.71 -5.45
N SER A 104 25.10 32.95 -4.26
CA SER A 104 23.88 33.77 -4.01
C SER A 104 22.62 33.32 -4.77
N VAL A 105 22.57 32.07 -5.23
CA VAL A 105 21.45 31.48 -6.01
C VAL A 105 20.38 30.81 -5.12
N THR A 106 20.47 30.96 -3.80
CA THR A 106 19.58 30.30 -2.84
C THR A 106 18.10 30.60 -3.09
N LYS A 107 17.76 31.84 -3.48
CA LYS A 107 16.37 32.22 -3.79
C LYS A 107 15.81 31.50 -5.01
N GLU A 108 16.61 31.33 -6.05
CA GLU A 108 16.20 30.69 -7.30
C GLU A 108 15.93 29.19 -7.09
N ILE A 109 16.85 28.52 -6.37
CA ILE A 109 16.71 27.13 -5.96
C ILE A 109 15.48 26.90 -5.07
N ILE A 110 15.19 27.81 -4.12
CA ILE A 110 14.00 27.70 -3.27
C ILE A 110 12.72 27.82 -4.13
N SER A 111 12.66 28.77 -5.07
CA SER A 111 11.50 28.88 -5.97
C SER A 111 11.31 27.65 -6.87
N LEU A 112 12.40 26.97 -7.25
CA LEU A 112 12.34 25.73 -8.00
C LEU A 112 11.79 24.58 -7.14
N SER A 113 12.16 24.53 -5.85
CA SER A 113 11.61 23.60 -4.87
C SER A 113 10.11 23.81 -4.69
N ASP A 114 9.68 25.07 -4.51
CA ASP A 114 8.26 25.43 -4.35
C ASP A 114 7.45 25.03 -5.59
N LYS A 115 7.96 25.34 -6.79
CA LYS A 115 7.32 24.96 -8.05
C LYS A 115 7.19 23.43 -8.25
N LYS A 116 8.10 22.63 -7.68
CA LYS A 116 8.00 21.17 -7.71
C LYS A 116 7.08 20.64 -6.61
N LEU A 117 6.97 21.34 -5.49
CA LEU A 117 6.00 21.04 -4.44
C LEU A 117 4.56 21.22 -4.93
N ASP A 118 4.29 22.30 -5.69
CA ASP A 118 2.98 22.54 -6.32
C ASP A 118 2.55 21.43 -7.31
N LYS A 119 3.48 20.60 -7.78
CA LYS A 119 3.16 19.44 -8.64
C LYS A 119 2.77 18.18 -7.85
N LEU A 120 2.99 18.19 -6.53
CA LEU A 120 2.65 17.10 -5.62
C LEU A 120 1.28 17.28 -4.99
N GLU A 121 0.79 18.52 -4.91
CA GLU A 121 -0.57 18.89 -4.48
C GLU A 121 -1.60 18.68 -5.60
#